data_AF-C5CHU0-F1
#
_entry.id   AF-C5CHU0-F1
#
_cell.length_a   1.000
_cell.length_b   1.000
_cell.length_c   1.000
_cell.angle_alpha   90.00
_cell.angle_beta   90.00
_cell.angle_gamma   90.00
#
_symmetry.space_group_name_H-M   'P 1'
#
loop_
_entity.id
_entity.type
_entity.pdbx_description
1 polymer ?
#
loop_
_entity_poly.entity_id
_entity_poly.type
_entity_poly.pdbx_seq_one_letter_code
_entity_poly.pdbx_strand_id
1 'polypeptide(L)'
;MDFPGAGNDLFLFLTAGFLSCHLLYFYFAIHTKKILEEEKRPLTVEEIWENAVEKGYDKLCGSQGKTPWRTIGAQIYVDIRDNPDSPFVKIDSKPRKFFLRTVVSDAELKEIEERERGKVEAPRKLKYSERELHPFLAYFA
;
A
#
# COMPACT_ATOMS: atom_id res chain seq x y z
N MET A 1 -31.48 -2.04 -45.77
CA MET A 1 -31.55 -1.79 -44.31
C MET A 1 -30.11 -1.71 -43.86
N ASP A 2 -29.55 -0.55 -44.16
CA ASP A 2 -28.17 -0.18 -43.99
C ASP A 2 -27.99 0.31 -42.56
N PHE A 3 -27.18 -0.38 -41.78
CA PHE A 3 -26.69 0.13 -40.50
C PHE A 3 -25.19 0.47 -40.61
N PRO A 4 -24.79 1.66 -40.16
CA PRO A 4 -23.54 2.30 -40.58
C PRO A 4 -22.39 2.03 -39.60
N GLY A 5 -21.17 2.24 -40.10
CA GLY A 5 -20.12 2.92 -39.33
C GLY A 5 -19.30 2.07 -38.37
N ALA A 6 -18.43 1.21 -38.89
CA ALA A 6 -17.22 0.81 -38.19
C ALA A 6 -16.25 2.01 -38.14
N GLY A 7 -16.24 2.74 -37.03
CA GLY A 7 -15.31 3.86 -36.85
C GLY A 7 -15.33 4.35 -35.42
N ASN A 8 -14.18 4.18 -34.74
CA ASN A 8 -13.71 4.97 -33.59
C ASN A 8 -13.76 4.35 -32.18
N ASP A 9 -14.00 3.04 -32.02
CA ASP A 9 -14.02 2.44 -30.66
C ASP A 9 -12.65 2.01 -30.10
N LEU A 10 -11.56 1.99 -30.90
CA LEU A 10 -10.25 1.57 -30.38
C LEU A 10 -9.48 2.68 -29.62
N PHE A 11 -9.89 3.94 -29.74
CA PHE A 11 -9.22 5.08 -29.09
C PHE A 11 -9.76 5.39 -27.69
N LEU A 12 -11.00 4.96 -27.40
CA LEU A 12 -11.62 5.11 -26.07
C LEU A 12 -11.09 4.09 -25.06
N PHE A 13 -10.67 2.89 -25.49
CA PHE A 13 -10.06 1.91 -24.57
C PHE A 13 -8.64 2.29 -24.14
N LEU A 14 -7.87 2.97 -25.00
CA LEU A 14 -6.52 3.45 -24.65
C LEU A 14 -6.54 4.69 -23.75
N THR A 15 -7.53 5.57 -23.90
CA THR A 15 -7.69 6.76 -23.05
C THR A 15 -8.41 6.44 -21.73
N ALA A 16 -9.34 5.49 -21.71
CA ALA A 16 -10.02 5.05 -20.48
C ALA A 16 -9.09 4.25 -19.54
N GLY A 17 -8.16 3.45 -20.07
CA GLY A 17 -7.17 2.72 -19.26
C GLY A 17 -6.17 3.66 -18.56
N PHE A 18 -5.75 4.72 -19.24
CA PHE A 18 -4.83 5.73 -18.68
C PHE A 18 -5.51 6.61 -17.62
N LEU A 19 -6.77 6.99 -17.83
CA LEU A 19 -7.53 7.80 -16.87
C LEU A 19 -7.92 7.01 -15.61
N SER A 20 -8.27 5.72 -15.75
CA SER A 20 -8.60 4.87 -14.60
C SER A 20 -7.42 4.71 -13.64
N CYS A 21 -6.19 4.56 -14.16
CA CYS A 21 -5.00 4.42 -13.33
C CYS A 21 -4.62 5.73 -12.61
N HIS A 22 -4.75 6.88 -13.28
CA HIS A 22 -4.46 8.18 -12.68
C HIS A 22 -5.50 8.59 -11.62
N LEU A 23 -6.77 8.26 -11.84
CA LEU A 23 -7.83 8.50 -10.85
C LEU A 23 -7.68 7.59 -9.63
N LEU A 24 -7.29 6.33 -9.81
CA LEU A 24 -6.95 5.42 -8.71
C LEU A 24 -5.75 5.91 -7.90
N TYR A 25 -4.73 6.50 -8.56
CA TYR A 25 -3.57 7.08 -7.88
C TYR A 25 -3.98 8.19 -6.91
N PHE A 26 -4.75 9.17 -7.41
CA PHE A 26 -5.15 10.31 -6.60
C PHE A 26 -6.13 9.91 -5.50
N TYR A 27 -7.03 8.97 -5.79
CA TYR A 27 -8.00 8.47 -4.84
C TYR A 27 -7.32 7.82 -3.62
N PHE A 28 -6.42 6.87 -3.84
CA PHE A 28 -5.75 6.19 -2.72
C PHE A 28 -4.94 7.16 -1.86
N ALA A 29 -4.18 8.08 -2.47
CA ALA A 29 -3.41 9.08 -1.72
C ALA A 29 -4.29 9.94 -0.79
N ILE A 30 -5.47 10.38 -1.26
CA ILE A 30 -6.42 11.14 -0.43
C ILE A 30 -6.92 10.30 0.74
N HIS A 31 -7.27 9.03 0.52
CA HIS A 31 -7.80 8.16 1.57
C HIS A 31 -6.75 7.78 2.60
N THR A 32 -5.54 7.45 2.14
CA THR A 32 -4.38 7.22 3.02
C THR A 32 -4.12 8.42 3.91
N LYS A 33 -4.17 9.64 3.36
CA LYS A 33 -4.02 10.87 4.15
C LYS A 33 -5.11 10.99 5.22
N LYS A 34 -6.38 10.79 4.87
CA LYS A 34 -7.50 10.84 5.83
C LYS A 34 -7.36 9.80 6.95
N ILE A 35 -7.00 8.56 6.61
CA ILE A 35 -6.81 7.49 7.60
C ILE A 35 -5.69 7.86 8.57
N LEU A 36 -4.56 8.36 8.07
CA LEU A 36 -3.44 8.78 8.92
C LEU A 36 -3.78 10.01 9.79
N GLU A 37 -4.58 10.95 9.29
CA GLU A 37 -5.06 12.10 10.07
C GLU A 37 -5.95 11.68 11.25
N GLU A 38 -6.81 10.69 11.04
CA GLU A 38 -7.70 10.17 12.08
C GLU A 38 -6.97 9.32 13.12
N GLU A 39 -6.10 8.42 12.65
CA GLU A 39 -5.42 7.44 13.49
C GLU A 39 -4.27 8.06 14.29
N LYS A 40 -3.64 9.14 13.80
CA LYS A 40 -2.51 9.86 14.43
C LYS A 40 -1.38 8.95 14.93
N ARG A 41 -1.29 7.73 14.42
CA ARG A 41 -0.31 6.70 14.80
C ARG A 41 0.41 6.17 13.55
N PRO A 42 1.66 5.68 13.69
CA PRO A 42 2.39 5.07 12.59
C PRO A 42 1.74 3.75 12.20
N LEU A 43 1.27 3.68 10.96
CA LEU A 43 0.61 2.51 10.41
C LEU A 43 1.47 1.86 9.35
N THR A 44 1.42 0.54 9.31
CA THR A 44 1.90 -0.25 8.18
C THR A 44 0.92 -0.15 7.01
N VAL A 45 1.38 -0.50 5.81
CA VAL A 45 0.53 -0.51 4.61
C VAL A 45 -0.66 -1.46 4.75
N GLU A 46 -0.48 -2.56 5.48
CA GLU A 46 -1.52 -3.55 5.76
C GLU A 46 -2.57 -2.97 6.70
N GLU A 47 -2.17 -2.33 7.80
CA GLU A 47 -3.11 -1.65 8.72
C GLU A 47 -3.87 -0.50 8.02
N ILE A 48 -3.20 0.26 7.14
CA ILE A 48 -3.87 1.31 6.34
C ILE A 48 -4.96 0.68 5.46
N TRP A 49 -4.68 -0.49 4.87
CA TRP A 49 -5.66 -1.21 4.07
C TRP A 49 -6.83 -1.72 4.90
N GLU A 50 -6.56 -2.34 6.06
CA GLU A 50 -7.61 -2.83 6.97
C GLU A 50 -8.53 -1.70 7.41
N ASN A 51 -7.98 -0.56 7.81
CA ASN A 51 -8.76 0.64 8.14
C ASN A 51 -9.57 1.16 6.94
N ALA A 52 -9.02 1.06 5.73
CA ALA A 52 -9.73 1.45 4.52
C ALA A 52 -10.92 0.53 4.22
N VAL A 53 -10.77 -0.77 4.50
CA VAL A 53 -11.84 -1.78 4.37
C VAL A 53 -12.92 -1.55 5.43
N GLU A 54 -12.54 -1.32 6.68
CA GLU A 54 -13.47 -1.05 7.79
C GLU A 54 -14.33 0.19 7.49
N LYS A 55 -13.72 1.23 6.94
CA LYS A 55 -14.41 2.46 6.53
C LYS A 55 -15.18 2.34 5.21
N GLY A 56 -15.04 1.22 4.50
CA GLY A 56 -15.75 0.95 3.24
C GLY A 56 -15.18 1.68 2.02
N TYR A 57 -13.95 2.21 2.09
CA TYR A 57 -13.28 2.84 0.94
C TYR A 57 -12.90 1.83 -0.15
N ASP A 58 -12.76 0.55 0.21
CA ASP A 58 -12.56 -0.56 -0.73
C ASP A 58 -13.66 -0.60 -1.81
N LYS A 59 -14.93 -0.38 -1.43
CA LYS A 59 -16.09 -0.47 -2.35
C LYS A 59 -16.12 0.63 -3.41
N LEU A 60 -15.42 1.74 -3.17
CA LEU A 60 -15.32 2.88 -4.07
C LEU A 60 -14.16 2.71 -5.07
N CYS A 61 -13.16 1.90 -4.70
CA CYS A 61 -12.10 1.46 -5.59
C CYS A 61 -12.56 0.22 -6.35
N GLY A 62 -13.08 0.38 -7.57
CA GLY A 62 -13.40 -0.73 -8.48
C GLY A 62 -12.19 -1.58 -8.93
N SER A 63 -11.10 -1.62 -8.16
CA SER A 63 -9.87 -2.34 -8.47
C SER A 63 -10.02 -3.84 -8.17
N GLN A 64 -10.07 -4.65 -9.23
CA GLN A 64 -10.03 -6.12 -9.20
C GLN A 64 -8.60 -6.65 -8.95
N GLY A 65 -7.80 -5.96 -8.13
CA GLY A 65 -6.40 -6.32 -7.88
C GLY A 65 -6.28 -7.37 -6.78
N LYS A 66 -5.38 -8.35 -6.94
CA LYS A 66 -5.14 -9.40 -5.93
C LYS A 66 -4.53 -8.88 -4.62
N THR A 67 -3.86 -7.73 -4.65
CA THR A 67 -3.11 -7.18 -3.51
C THR A 67 -3.19 -5.64 -3.46
N PRO A 68 -4.32 -5.06 -3.05
CA PRO A 68 -4.51 -3.61 -3.00
C PRO A 68 -3.55 -2.90 -2.03
N TRP A 69 -3.16 -3.54 -0.91
CA TRP A 69 -2.15 -3.00 0.01
C TRP A 69 -0.80 -2.75 -0.70
N ARG A 70 -0.35 -3.66 -1.58
CA ARG A 70 0.91 -3.43 -2.33
C ARG A 70 0.82 -2.21 -3.22
N THR A 71 -0.34 -1.96 -3.83
CA THR A 71 -0.59 -0.78 -4.65
C THR A 71 -0.50 0.50 -3.84
N ILE A 72 -1.13 0.56 -2.66
CA ILE A 72 -1.04 1.70 -1.73
C ILE A 72 0.41 1.96 -1.35
N GLY A 73 1.13 0.90 -0.94
CA GLY A 73 2.54 1.02 -0.57
C GLY A 73 3.38 1.59 -1.71
N ALA A 74 3.25 1.04 -2.92
CA ALA A 74 3.96 1.51 -4.09
C ALA A 74 3.65 2.98 -4.41
N GLN A 75 2.40 3.41 -4.28
CA GLN A 75 2.00 4.80 -4.48
C GLN A 75 2.63 5.74 -3.46
N ILE A 76 2.63 5.37 -2.18
CA ILE A 76 3.31 6.15 -1.13
C ILE A 76 4.81 6.25 -1.42
N TYR A 77 5.45 5.16 -1.86
CA TYR A 77 6.88 5.20 -2.21
C TYR A 77 7.17 6.12 -3.40
N VAL A 78 6.32 6.07 -4.44
CA VAL A 78 6.44 6.96 -5.60
C VAL A 78 6.23 8.40 -5.19
N ASP A 79 5.23 8.70 -4.36
CA ASP A 79 4.95 10.05 -3.88
C ASP A 79 6.12 10.62 -3.04
N ILE A 80 6.69 9.82 -2.13
CA ILE A 80 7.86 10.22 -1.35
C ILE A 80 9.10 10.45 -2.25
N ARG A 81 9.21 9.73 -3.37
CA ARG A 81 10.35 9.85 -4.30
C ARG A 81 10.20 11.06 -5.22
N ASP A 82 9.01 11.25 -5.79
CA ASP A 82 8.75 12.24 -6.83
C ASP A 82 8.40 13.60 -6.22
N ASN A 83 7.92 13.64 -4.97
CA ASN A 83 7.55 14.87 -4.27
C ASN A 83 8.37 15.06 -2.98
N PRO A 84 9.33 16.01 -2.94
CA PRO A 84 10.14 16.29 -1.74
C PRO A 84 9.33 16.94 -0.60
N ASP A 85 8.17 17.53 -0.92
CA ASP A 85 7.20 18.07 0.04
C ASP A 85 6.02 17.13 0.28
N SER A 86 6.22 15.83 0.04
CA SER A 86 5.20 14.82 0.33
C SER A 86 4.72 14.94 1.77
N PRO A 87 3.40 14.84 2.01
CA PRO A 87 2.86 14.81 3.36
C PRO A 87 3.20 13.51 4.08
N PHE A 88 3.77 12.50 3.40
CA PHE A 88 4.11 11.22 4.00
C PHE A 88 5.58 11.15 4.44
N VAL A 89 5.80 10.61 5.64
CA VAL A 89 7.12 10.34 6.21
C VAL A 89 7.27 8.84 6.40
N LYS A 90 8.41 8.30 5.98
CA LYS A 90 8.79 6.90 6.22
C LYS A 90 9.51 6.80 7.57
N ILE A 91 9.13 5.81 8.37
CA ILE A 91 9.82 5.46 9.63
C ILE A 91 10.65 4.21 9.38
N ASP A 92 11.93 4.17 9.76
CA ASP A 92 12.80 2.99 9.58
C ASP A 92 12.54 1.89 10.62
N SER A 93 11.34 1.32 10.54
CA SER A 93 10.90 0.16 11.32
C SER A 93 10.80 -1.09 10.44
N LYS A 94 10.86 -2.27 11.06
CA LYS A 94 10.59 -3.57 10.42
C LYS A 94 9.41 -4.23 11.13
N PRO A 95 8.20 -4.30 10.56
CA PRO A 95 7.79 -3.84 9.22
C PRO A 95 7.77 -2.30 9.07
N ARG A 96 7.88 -1.84 7.81
CA ARG A 96 7.99 -0.42 7.48
C ARG A 96 6.67 0.30 7.76
N LYS A 97 6.74 1.39 8.52
CA LYS A 97 5.58 2.20 8.90
C LYS A 97 5.63 3.57 8.24
N PHE A 98 4.45 4.11 7.97
CA PHE A 98 4.23 5.42 7.35
C PHE A 98 3.48 6.33 8.32
N PHE A 99 3.80 7.63 8.23
CA PHE A 99 3.22 8.66 9.06
C PHE A 99 2.99 9.94 8.26
N LEU A 100 2.16 10.86 8.77
CA LEU A 100 1.93 12.17 8.14
C LEU A 100 2.83 13.26 8.73
N ARG A 101 3.63 13.92 7.88
CA ARG A 101 4.55 15.01 8.25
C ARG A 101 3.87 16.16 8.98
N THR A 102 2.59 16.41 8.67
CA THR A 102 1.84 17.55 9.19
C THR A 102 1.34 17.35 10.63
N VAL A 103 1.30 16.11 11.12
CA VAL A 103 0.68 15.79 12.42
C VAL A 103 1.70 15.69 13.53
N VAL A 104 2.97 15.44 13.22
CA VAL A 104 3.99 15.08 14.21
C VAL A 104 5.26 15.90 14.03
N SER A 105 5.80 16.35 15.15
CA SER A 105 7.07 17.08 15.21
C SER A 105 8.27 16.14 15.04
N ASP A 106 9.41 16.65 14.56
CA ASP A 106 10.64 15.84 14.39
C ASP A 106 11.11 15.13 15.68
N ALA A 107 10.72 15.66 16.85
CA ALA A 107 11.02 15.08 18.15
C ALA A 107 10.21 13.81 18.43
N GLU A 108 8.90 13.86 18.15
CA GLU A 108 7.99 12.72 18.33
C GLU A 108 8.26 11.62 17.29
N LEU A 109 8.69 11.96 16.08
CA LEU A 109 9.13 10.97 15.07
C LEU A 109 10.26 10.09 15.60
N LYS A 110 11.25 10.68 16.28
CA LYS A 110 12.38 9.94 16.86
C LYS A 110 11.96 9.04 18.01
N GLU A 111 11.06 9.52 18.87
CA GLU A 111 10.53 8.74 19.99
C GLU A 111 9.70 7.53 19.50
N ILE A 112 8.90 7.74 18.46
CA ILE A 112 8.13 6.69 17.80
C ILE A 112 9.07 5.67 17.14
N GLU A 113 10.12 6.13 16.45
CA GLU A 113 11.09 5.24 15.81
C GLU A 113 11.81 4.36 16.85
N GLU A 114 12.22 4.92 17.99
CA GLU A 114 12.84 4.16 19.08
C GLU A 114 11.87 3.14 19.70
N ARG A 115 10.61 3.51 19.93
CA ARG A 115 9.59 2.60 20.47
C ARG A 115 9.30 1.43 19.55
N GLU A 116 9.26 1.67 18.24
CA GLU A 116 8.93 0.66 17.25
C GLU A 116 10.13 -0.26 16.94
N ARG A 117 11.36 0.24 17.07
CA ARG A 117 12.59 -0.56 16.99
C ARG A 117 12.63 -1.66 18.06
N GLY A 118 12.09 -1.38 19.25
CA GLY A 118 12.07 -2.32 20.38
C GLY A 118 11.06 -3.47 20.28
N LYS A 119 10.07 -3.39 19.37
CA LYS A 119 8.97 -4.39 19.27
C LYS A 119 9.20 -5.50 18.24
N VAL A 120 10.32 -5.45 17.50
CA VAL A 120 10.60 -6.45 16.45
C VAL A 120 11.08 -7.74 17.11
N GLU A 121 10.15 -8.67 17.35
CA GLU A 121 10.52 -10.05 17.62
C GLU A 121 11.29 -10.57 16.41
N ALA A 122 12.57 -10.93 16.63
CA ALA A 122 13.41 -11.48 15.59
C ALA A 122 12.69 -12.67 14.91
N PRO A 123 12.82 -12.84 13.59
CA PRO A 123 12.21 -13.97 12.89
C PRO A 123 12.62 -15.24 13.64
N ARG A 124 11.63 -15.97 14.16
CA ARG A 124 11.86 -17.20 14.90
C ARG A 124 12.69 -18.10 14.00
N LYS A 125 13.96 -18.31 14.34
CA LYS A 125 14.81 -19.23 13.59
C LYS A 125 14.10 -20.57 13.57
N LEU A 126 13.70 -21.00 12.38
CA LEU A 126 13.12 -22.33 12.20
C LEU A 126 14.16 -23.33 12.70
N LYS A 127 13.74 -24.23 13.59
CA LYS A 127 14.63 -25.22 14.20
C LYS A 127 15.11 -26.27 13.18
N TYR A 128 14.41 -26.37 12.05
CA TYR A 128 14.62 -27.40 11.05
C TYR A 128 15.54 -26.92 9.93
N SER A 129 16.44 -27.79 9.48
CA SER A 129 17.21 -27.56 8.27
C SER A 129 16.42 -28.01 7.03
N GLU A 130 16.68 -27.40 5.87
CA GLU A 130 16.05 -27.76 4.59
C GLU A 130 16.13 -29.28 4.29
N ARG A 131 17.22 -29.94 4.74
CA ARG A 131 17.39 -31.39 4.62
C ARG A 131 16.35 -32.22 5.39
N GLU A 132 15.86 -31.71 6.52
CA GLU A 132 14.85 -32.40 7.32
C GLU A 132 13.45 -32.24 6.74
N LEU A 133 13.20 -31.16 6.00
CA LEU A 133 11.94 -30.94 5.29
C LEU A 133 11.87 -31.69 3.95
N HIS A 134 13.02 -31.97 3.33
CA HIS A 134 13.11 -32.55 1.99
C HIS A 134 12.34 -33.88 1.81
N PRO A 135 12.40 -34.85 2.75
CA PRO A 135 11.65 -36.10 2.62
C PRO A 135 10.13 -35.88 2.55
N PHE A 136 9.61 -34.87 3.24
CA PHE A 136 8.19 -34.55 3.25
C PHE A 136 7.74 -33.84 1.97
N LEU A 137 8.58 -32.95 1.42
CA LEU A 137 8.30 -32.24 0.19
C LEU A 137 8.42 -33.14 -1.05
N ALA A 138 9.42 -34.01 -1.09
CA ALA A 138 9.65 -34.93 -2.21
C ALA A 138 8.62 -36.07 -2.29
N TYR A 139 7.93 -36.38 -1.20
CA TYR A 139 6.88 -37.41 -1.17
C TYR A 139 5.63 -37.01 -1.98
N PHE A 140 5.36 -35.72 -2.14
CA PHE A 140 4.19 -35.20 -2.87
C PHE A 140 4.53 -34.70 -4.29
N ALA A 141 5.77 -34.88 -4.74
CA ALA A 141 6.24 -34.44 -6.06
C ALA A 141 6.07 -35.52 -7.14
#